data_AF-A0A533ZN62-F1
#
_entry.id   AF-A0A533ZN62-F1
#
_cell.length_a   1.000
_cell.length_b   1.000
_cell.length_c   1.000
_cell.angle_alpha   90.00
_cell.angle_beta   90.00
_cell.angle_gamma   90.00
#
_symmetry.space_group_name_H-M   'P 1'
#
loop_
_entity.id
_entity.type
_entity.pdbx_description
1 polymer ?
#
loop_
_entity_poly.entity_id
_entity_poly.type
_entity_poly.pdbx_seq_one_letter_code
_entity_poly.pdbx_strand_id
1 'polypeptide(L)'
;MLIESGAISTGHAKVILGLPRPEGQIKLARRIVEGQLSVRQAEKAAAGESRVSKVKTGIRQQKAYPDLEDRLQKRLGTRVSILKSRRGGKIVIHYFTSAELDRLLEAILG
;
A
#
# COMPACT_ATOMS: atom_id res chain seq x y z
N MET A 1 21.57 -18.30 11.51
CA MET A 1 22.97 -17.87 11.33
C MET A 1 23.17 -16.35 11.06
N LEU A 2 22.36 -15.45 11.64
CA LEU A 2 22.65 -13.99 11.76
C LEU A 2 22.48 -13.48 13.19
N ILE A 3 21.63 -14.18 13.96
CA ILE A 3 21.46 -13.98 15.40
C ILE A 3 22.65 -14.58 16.16
N GLU A 4 23.13 -15.75 15.73
CA GLU A 4 24.29 -16.43 16.32
C GLU A 4 25.61 -15.67 16.11
N SER A 5 25.71 -14.84 15.07
CA SER A 5 26.88 -14.00 14.81
C SER A 5 26.84 -12.66 15.56
N GLY A 6 25.80 -12.38 16.35
CA GLY A 6 25.62 -11.11 17.06
C GLY A 6 25.25 -9.91 16.17
N ALA A 7 25.18 -10.10 14.85
CA ALA A 7 24.86 -9.04 13.88
C ALA A 7 23.40 -8.59 13.94
N ILE A 8 22.50 -9.47 14.42
CA ILE A 8 21.07 -9.19 14.58
C ILE A 8 20.64 -9.61 15.99
N SER A 9 20.25 -8.64 16.81
CA SER A 9 19.68 -8.92 18.13
C SER A 9 18.25 -9.47 18.04
N THR A 10 17.75 -10.05 19.13
CA THR A 10 16.35 -10.50 19.26
C THR A 10 15.34 -9.37 18.99
N GLY A 11 15.68 -8.12 19.34
CA GLY A 11 14.89 -6.93 19.01
C GLY A 11 14.76 -6.72 17.51
N HIS A 12 15.87 -6.82 16.77
CA HIS A 12 15.85 -6.72 15.31
C HIS A 12 15.03 -7.85 14.67
N ALA A 13 15.16 -9.09 15.18
CA ALA A 13 14.40 -10.23 14.67
C ALA A 13 12.88 -10.01 14.78
N LYS A 14 12.39 -9.48 15.90
CA LYS A 14 10.97 -9.12 16.09
C LYS A 14 10.49 -8.11 15.06
N VAL A 15 11.30 -7.08 14.78
CA VAL A 15 10.98 -6.04 13.80
C VAL A 15 10.91 -6.61 12.38
N ILE A 16 11.86 -7.47 12.02
CA ILE A 16 11.89 -8.14 10.71
C ILE A 16 10.64 -9.01 10.55
N LEU A 17 10.31 -9.85 11.54
CA LEU A 17 9.12 -10.72 11.50
C LEU A 17 7.80 -9.96 11.42
N GLY A 18 7.77 -8.70 11.86
CA GLY A 18 6.60 -7.81 11.73
C GLY A 18 6.27 -7.40 10.29
N LEU A 19 7.16 -7.66 9.31
CA LEU A 19 6.88 -7.38 7.90
C LEU A 19 6.05 -8.50 7.25
N PRO A 20 5.03 -8.14 6.43
CA PRO A 20 4.05 -9.10 5.91
C PRO A 20 4.57 -9.99 4.76
N ARG A 21 5.71 -9.64 4.14
CA ARG A 21 6.24 -10.37 2.97
C ARG A 21 7.67 -10.84 3.23
N PRO A 22 8.00 -12.11 2.91
CA PRO A 22 9.35 -12.65 3.07
C PRO A 22 10.45 -11.83 2.37
N GLU A 23 10.16 -11.29 1.18
CA GLU A 23 11.09 -10.42 0.45
C GLU A 23 11.46 -9.14 1.23
N GLY A 24 10.48 -8.54 1.90
CA GLY A 24 10.69 -7.36 2.75
C GLY A 24 11.50 -7.70 3.99
N GLN A 25 11.29 -8.89 4.55
CA GLN A 25 12.06 -9.38 5.70
C GLN A 25 13.54 -9.54 5.35
N ILE A 26 13.85 -10.18 4.21
CA ILE A 26 15.23 -10.38 3.72
C ILE A 26 15.91 -9.03 3.45
N LYS A 27 15.20 -8.11 2.79
CA LYS A 27 15.73 -6.79 2.46
C LYS A 27 16.03 -5.96 3.71
N LEU A 28 15.14 -5.97 4.70
CA LEU A 28 15.37 -5.29 5.97
C LEU A 28 16.53 -5.92 6.74
N ALA A 29 16.60 -7.25 6.79
CA ALA A 29 17.71 -7.97 7.45
C ALA A 29 19.07 -7.58 6.85
N ARG A 30 19.19 -7.55 5.52
CA ARG A 30 20.42 -7.10 4.84
C ARG A 30 20.77 -5.66 5.22
N ARG A 31 19.79 -4.77 5.17
CA ARG A 31 19.99 -3.35 5.50
C ARG A 31 20.41 -3.13 6.96
N ILE A 32 19.93 -3.96 7.89
CA ILE A 32 20.35 -3.92 9.30
C ILE A 32 21.82 -4.31 9.43
N VAL A 33 22.24 -5.38 8.74
CA VAL A 33 23.62 -5.87 8.80
C VAL A 33 24.59 -4.93 8.08
N GLU A 34 24.27 -4.51 6.86
CA GLU A 34 25.10 -3.62 6.04
C GLU A 34 25.22 -2.21 6.64
N GLY A 35 24.13 -1.70 7.21
CA GLY A 35 24.06 -0.35 7.76
C GLY A 35 24.27 -0.26 9.28
N GLN A 36 24.57 -1.38 9.94
CA GLN A 36 24.64 -1.53 11.40
C GLN A 36 23.52 -0.76 12.13
N LEU A 37 22.28 -0.94 11.65
CA LEU A 37 21.15 -0.19 12.17
C LEU A 37 20.87 -0.60 13.62
N SER A 38 20.54 0.39 14.45
CA SER A 38 19.94 0.14 15.76
C SER A 38 18.49 -0.35 15.64
N VAL A 39 17.98 -1.01 16.68
CA VAL A 39 16.60 -1.54 16.71
C VAL A 39 15.57 -0.45 16.39
N ARG A 40 15.76 0.76 16.92
CA ARG A 40 14.88 1.92 16.68
C ARG A 40 14.93 2.40 15.23
N GLN A 41 16.09 2.32 14.58
CA GLN A 41 16.22 2.64 13.15
C GLN A 41 15.61 1.55 12.27
N ALA A 42 15.75 0.28 12.66
CA ALA A 42 15.11 -0.84 12.00
C ALA A 42 13.58 -0.73 12.06
N GLU A 43 13.00 -0.35 13.21
CA GLU A 43 11.56 -0.10 13.36
C GLU A 43 11.06 0.99 12.42
N LYS A 44 11.78 2.12 12.34
CA LYS A 44 11.46 3.20 11.41
C LYS A 44 11.51 2.75 9.95
N ALA A 45 12.51 1.96 9.57
CA ALA A 45 12.62 1.41 8.22
C ALA A 45 11.49 0.43 7.91
N ALA A 46 11.13 -0.44 8.87
CA ALA A 46 10.02 -1.38 8.75
C ALA A 46 8.66 -0.67 8.60
N ALA A 47 8.44 0.42 9.33
CA ALA A 47 7.22 1.23 9.21
C ALA A 47 7.07 1.86 7.82
N GLY A 48 8.18 2.31 7.20
CA GLY A 48 8.20 2.79 5.82
C GLY A 48 7.86 1.70 4.81
N GLU A 49 8.45 0.51 4.94
CA GLU A 49 8.21 -0.63 4.04
C GLU A 49 6.77 -1.19 4.22
N SER A 50 6.23 -1.18 5.45
CA SER A 50 4.85 -1.57 5.73
C SER A 50 3.83 -0.64 5.07
N ARG A 51 4.08 0.69 5.08
CA ARG A 51 3.25 1.67 4.34
C ARG A 51 3.32 1.44 2.82
N VAL A 52 4.51 1.18 2.27
CA VAL A 52 4.69 0.87 0.84
C VAL A 52 4.06 -0.47 0.47
N SER A 53 4.05 -1.47 1.36
CA SER A 53 3.43 -2.76 1.10
C SER A 53 1.90 -2.73 1.18
N LYS A 54 1.31 -1.90 2.05
CA LYS A 54 -0.14 -1.58 1.97
C LYS A 54 -0.50 -0.96 0.63
N VAL A 55 0.36 -0.06 0.11
CA VAL A 55 0.18 0.53 -1.23
C VAL A 55 0.37 -0.51 -2.34
N LYS A 56 1.40 -1.37 -2.27
CA LYS A 56 1.68 -2.41 -3.29
C LYS A 56 0.74 -3.62 -3.24
N THR A 57 0.01 -3.85 -2.16
CA THR A 57 -1.05 -4.89 -2.14
C THR A 57 -2.36 -4.36 -2.76
N GLY A 58 -2.50 -3.03 -2.89
CA GLY A 58 -3.52 -2.39 -3.73
C GLY A 58 -3.14 -2.30 -5.21
N ILE A 59 -1.84 -2.31 -5.55
CA ILE A 59 -1.35 -2.16 -6.94
C ILE A 59 -1.12 -3.51 -7.62
N ARG A 60 -2.13 -4.37 -7.60
CA ARG A 60 -2.29 -5.39 -8.66
C ARG A 60 -3.73 -5.53 -9.11
N GLN A 61 -4.55 -4.51 -8.89
CA GLN A 61 -5.72 -4.28 -9.71
C GLN A 61 -5.21 -3.56 -10.95
N GLN A 62 -4.93 -4.32 -12.01
CA GLN A 62 -4.71 -3.74 -13.34
C GLN A 62 -5.85 -2.74 -13.57
N LYS A 63 -5.50 -1.49 -13.91
CA LYS A 63 -6.47 -0.51 -14.43
C LYS A 63 -7.16 -1.18 -15.60
N ALA A 64 -8.38 -1.67 -15.36
CA ALA A 64 -9.00 -2.58 -16.31
C ALA A 64 -9.50 -1.82 -17.54
N TYR A 65 -9.78 -0.52 -17.39
CA TYR A 65 -10.35 0.34 -18.41
C TYR A 65 -9.93 1.81 -18.21
N PRO A 66 -8.68 2.18 -18.58
CA PRO A 66 -8.18 3.55 -18.38
C PRO A 66 -9.03 4.61 -19.10
N ASP A 67 -9.56 4.32 -20.29
CA ASP A 67 -10.44 5.27 -21.02
C ASP A 67 -11.79 5.52 -20.30
N LEU A 68 -12.35 4.49 -19.64
CA LEU A 68 -13.55 4.64 -18.83
C LEU A 68 -13.27 5.38 -17.52
N GLU A 69 -12.12 5.13 -16.89
CA GLU A 69 -11.69 5.90 -15.71
C GLU A 69 -11.60 7.39 -16.07
N ASP A 70 -10.93 7.74 -17.17
CA ASP A 70 -10.74 9.13 -17.58
C ASP A 70 -12.06 9.82 -17.92
N ARG A 71 -12.99 9.13 -18.60
CA ARG A 71 -14.33 9.67 -18.89
C ARG A 71 -15.13 9.92 -17.62
N LEU A 72 -15.10 8.98 -16.67
CA LEU A 72 -15.79 9.13 -15.38
C LEU A 72 -15.17 10.25 -14.54
N GLN A 73 -13.84 10.36 -14.52
CA GLN A 73 -13.15 11.44 -13.84
C GLN A 73 -13.52 12.81 -14.44
N LYS A 74 -13.57 12.93 -15.77
CA LYS A 74 -13.99 14.18 -16.44
C LYS A 74 -15.44 14.55 -16.15
N ARG A 75 -16.35 13.58 -16.12
CA ARG A 75 -17.78 13.82 -15.86
C ARG A 75 -18.06 14.16 -14.40
N LEU A 76 -17.42 13.44 -13.47
CA LEU A 76 -17.68 13.57 -12.04
C LEU A 76 -16.78 14.61 -11.36
N GLY A 77 -15.69 15.03 -12.00
CA GLY A 77 -14.73 16.00 -11.44
C GLY A 77 -13.92 15.45 -10.26
N THR A 78 -14.00 14.15 -9.96
CA THR A 78 -13.28 13.52 -8.86
C THR A 78 -12.46 12.32 -9.33
N ARG A 79 -11.58 11.83 -8.47
CA ARG A 79 -10.76 10.66 -8.79
C ARG A 79 -11.64 9.40 -8.75
N VAL A 80 -11.69 8.72 -9.89
CA VAL A 80 -12.40 7.44 -10.08
C VAL A 80 -11.38 6.35 -10.40
N SER A 81 -11.55 5.16 -9.82
CA SER A 81 -10.74 3.97 -10.10
C SER A 81 -11.66 2.78 -10.36
N ILE A 82 -11.38 2.02 -11.42
CA ILE A 82 -12.14 0.82 -11.80
C ILE A 82 -11.27 -0.40 -11.53
N LEU A 83 -11.69 -1.19 -10.55
CA LEU A 83 -10.97 -2.34 -10.05
C LEU A 83 -11.67 -3.60 -10.57
N LYS A 84 -11.05 -4.33 -11.48
CA LYS A 84 -11.60 -5.60 -11.98
C LYS A 84 -11.14 -6.78 -11.12
N SER A 85 -12.07 -7.69 -10.83
CA SER A 85 -11.83 -8.95 -10.13
C SER A 85 -12.33 -10.13 -10.98
N ARG A 86 -11.98 -11.36 -10.59
CA ARG A 86 -12.31 -12.58 -11.35
C ARG A 86 -13.82 -12.86 -11.44
N ARG A 87 -14.63 -12.29 -10.53
CA ARG A 87 -16.09 -12.47 -10.45
C ARG A 87 -16.88 -11.15 -10.57
N GLY A 88 -16.27 -10.08 -11.10
CA GLY A 88 -16.95 -8.79 -11.24
C GLY A 88 -15.99 -7.61 -11.17
N GLY A 89 -16.47 -6.45 -10.72
CA GLY A 89 -15.67 -5.25 -10.57
C GLY A 89 -16.15 -4.37 -9.42
N LYS A 90 -15.29 -3.44 -9.02
CA LYS A 90 -15.58 -2.38 -8.06
C LYS A 90 -15.22 -1.04 -8.70
N ILE A 91 -16.15 -0.09 -8.66
CA ILE A 91 -15.87 1.31 -8.99
C ILE A 91 -15.66 2.04 -7.67
N VAL A 92 -14.54 2.74 -7.55
CA VAL A 92 -14.20 3.56 -6.38
C VAL A 92 -14.21 5.01 -6.81
N ILE A 93 -15.11 5.80 -6.23
CA ILE A 93 -15.20 7.25 -6.44
C ILE A 93 -14.75 7.91 -5.14
N HIS A 94 -13.71 8.73 -5.22
CA HIS A 94 -13.22 9.49 -4.07
C HIS A 94 -13.98 10.81 -3.94
N TYR A 95 -14.31 11.19 -2.71
CA TYR A 95 -14.85 12.50 -2.36
C TYR A 95 -14.15 13.00 -1.10
N PHE A 96 -14.09 14.32 -0.93
CA PHE A 96 -13.40 14.97 0.18
C PHE A 96 -14.34 15.81 1.05
N THR A 97 -15.52 16.16 0.54
CA THR A 97 -16.52 16.96 1.26
C THR A 97 -17.91 16.34 1.14
N SER A 98 -18.80 16.66 2.09
CA SER A 98 -20.21 16.26 2.02
C SER A 98 -20.88 16.83 0.76
N ALA A 99 -20.60 18.08 0.41
CA ALA A 99 -21.12 18.72 -0.79
C ALA A 99 -20.64 18.06 -2.10
N GLU A 100 -19.47 17.43 -2.12
CA GLU A 100 -19.05 16.59 -3.25
C GLU A 100 -19.83 15.28 -3.30
N LEU A 101 -20.06 14.63 -2.15
CA LEU A 101 -20.86 13.41 -2.08
C LEU A 101 -22.28 13.66 -2.60
N ASP A 102 -22.93 14.75 -2.18
CA ASP A 102 -24.28 15.10 -2.60
C ASP A 102 -24.37 15.28 -4.14
N ARG A 103 -23.44 16.03 -4.72
CA ARG A 103 -23.33 16.21 -6.19
C ARG A 103 -23.07 14.90 -6.92
N LEU A 104 -22.24 14.02 -6.36
CA LEU A 104 -21.97 12.70 -6.94
C LEU A 104 -23.22 11.81 -6.90
N LEU A 105 -23.95 11.83 -5.79
CA LEU A 105 -25.19 11.08 -5.65
C LEU A 105 -26.26 11.57 -6.63
N GLU A 106 -26.40 12.89 -6.78
CA GLU A 106 -27.30 13.49 -7.77
C GLU A 106 -26.92 13.08 -9.20
N ALA A 107 -25.63 13.08 -9.54
CA ALA A 107 -25.17 12.64 -10.87
C ALA A 107 -25.32 11.13 -11.16
N ILE A 108 -25.52 10.30 -10.13
CA ILE A 108 -25.68 8.84 -10.24
C ILE A 108 -27.16 8.42 -10.16
N LEU A 109 -27.94 9.08 -9.30
CA LEU A 109 -29.34 8.75 -9.02
C LEU A 109 -30.33 9.58 -9.86
N GLY A 110 -29.88 10.72 -10.40
CA GLY A 110 -30.63 11.55 -11.36
C GLY A 110 -30.35 11.17 -12.79
#